data_AF-A0A2I0XG26-F1
#
_entry.id   AF-A0A2I0XG26-F1
#
_cell.length_a   1.000
_cell.length_b   1.000
_cell.length_c   1.000
_cell.angle_alpha   90.00
_cell.angle_beta   90.00
_cell.angle_gamma   90.00
#
_symmetry.space_group_name_H-M   'P 1'
#
loop_
_entity.id
_entity.type
_entity.pdbx_description
1 polymer ?
#
loop_
_entity_poly.entity_id
_entity_poly.type
_entity_poly.pdbx_seq_one_letter_code
_entity_poly.pdbx_strand_id
1 'polypeptide(L)' 'MGRLALIRPRIISFEQIGFVKGHSIFDNAFLAQELFQDLVVKIYGENIIFKVDITKAYDNLNWELLYNVLNLFGFKDDFY' A
#
# COMPACT_ATOMS: atom_id res chain seq x y z
N MET A 1 18.80 2.31 11.08
CA MET A 1 17.71 2.53 10.10
C MET A 1 17.57 1.26 9.27
N GLY A 2 16.34 0.79 9.02
CA GLY A 2 16.12 -0.40 8.19
C GLY A 2 16.45 -0.14 6.72
N ARG A 3 17.01 -1.13 6.03
CA ARG A 3 17.44 -1.03 4.61
C ARG A 3 16.30 -0.60 3.68
N LEU A 4 15.07 -1.06 3.94
CA LEU A 4 13.87 -0.71 3.17
C LEU A 4 13.40 0.74 3.40
N ALA A 5 13.71 1.33 4.56
CA ALA A 5 13.25 2.67 4.90
C ALA A 5 13.87 3.75 4.00
N LEU A 6 15.06 3.49 3.45
CA LEU A 6 15.79 4.41 2.57
C LEU A 6 15.14 4.56 1.20
N ILE A 7 14.53 3.48 0.69
CA ILE A 7 13.90 3.50 -0.63
C ILE A 7 12.38 3.57 -0.58
N ARG A 8 11.79 3.60 0.62
CA ARG A 8 10.33 3.72 0.84
C ARG A 8 9.66 4.72 -0.11
N PRO A 9 10.16 5.95 -0.34
CA PRO A 9 9.51 6.90 -1.25
C PRO A 9 9.42 6.45 -2.72
N ARG A 10 10.17 5.41 -3.11
CA ARG A 10 10.17 4.84 -4.46
C ARG A 10 9.27 3.62 -4.62
N ILE A 11 8.95 2.92 -3.52
CA ILE A 11 8.24 1.63 -3.55
C ILE A 11 6.88 1.66 -2.84
N ILE A 12 6.64 2.67 -1.99
CA ILE A 12 5.37 2.89 -1.30
C ILE A 12 4.73 4.15 -1.89
N SER A 13 3.50 4.03 -2.37
CA SER A 13 2.72 5.16 -2.86
C SER A 13 2.36 6.12 -1.72
N PHE A 14 2.10 7.39 -2.03
CA PHE A 14 1.71 8.37 -1.02
C PHE A 14 0.40 7.99 -0.29
N GLU A 15 -0.51 7.35 -1.02
CA GLU A 15 -1.81 6.87 -0.56
C GLU A 15 -1.69 5.61 0.32
N GLN A 16 -0.52 4.97 0.36
CA GLN A 16 -0.25 3.80 1.22
C GLN A 16 0.22 4.25 2.60
N ILE A 17 -0.76 4.62 3.43
CA ILE A 17 -0.55 5.27 4.71
C ILE A 17 -0.37 4.26 5.86
N GLY A 18 -0.96 3.07 5.74
CA GLY A 18 -0.93 2.03 6.77
C GLY A 18 0.48 1.51 7.06
N PHE A 19 0.82 1.32 8.34
CA PHE A 19 2.10 0.79 8.81
C PHE A 19 3.35 1.59 8.38
N VAL A 20 3.17 2.83 7.92
CA VAL A 20 4.28 3.72 7.56
C VAL A 20 4.60 4.67 8.72
N LYS A 21 5.86 4.67 9.16
CA LYS A 21 6.33 5.60 10.21
C LYS A 21 6.10 7.06 9.80
N GLY A 22 5.46 7.81 10.69
CA GLY A 22 5.12 9.23 10.50
C GLY A 22 3.67 9.45 10.10
N HIS A 23 2.93 8.39 9.78
CA HIS A 23 1.50 8.45 9.51
C HIS A 23 0.68 7.94 10.69
N SER A 24 -0.49 8.54 10.86
CA SER A 24 -1.48 8.15 11.84
C SER A 24 -2.56 7.29 11.19
N ILE A 25 -3.28 6.51 12.00
CA ILE A 25 -4.50 5.81 11.55
C ILE A 25 -5.55 6.79 11.01
N PHE A 26 -5.55 8.04 11.51
CA PHE A 26 -6.46 9.09 11.05
C PHE A 26 -6.21 9.49 9.59
N ASP A 27 -4.96 9.43 9.13
CA ASP A 27 -4.62 9.77 7.74
C ASP A 27 -5.33 8.82 6.76
N ASN A 28 -5.45 7.53 7.12
CA ASN A 28 -6.19 6.56 6.32
C ASN A 28 -7.71 6.82 6.34
N ALA A 29 -8.25 7.29 7.47
CA ALA A 29 -9.65 7.67 7.58
C ALA A 29 -9.98 8.94 6.76
N PHE A 30 -9.04 9.87 6.64
CA PHE A 30 -9.18 11.04 5.75
C PHE A 30 -9.13 10.63 4.28
N LEU A 31 -8.17 9.78 3.89
CA LEU A 31 -8.10 9.26 2.52
C LEU A 31 -9.39 8.54 2.11
N ALA A 32 -9.95 7.72 3.01
CA ALA A 32 -11.24 7.07 2.75
C ALA A 32 -12.38 8.08 2.55
N GLN A 33 -12.44 9.14 3.37
CA GLN A 33 -13.43 10.21 3.22
C GLN A 33 -13.30 10.95 1.88
N GLU A 34 -12.07 11.22 1.44
CA GLU A 34 -11.80 11.83 0.14
C GLU A 34 -12.32 10.95 -1.01
N LEU A 35 -12.02 9.64 -0.97
CA LEU A 35 -12.55 8.68 -1.95
C LEU A 35 -14.09 8.65 -1.96
N PHE A 36 -14.74 8.72 -0.80
CA PHE A 36 -16.20 8.80 -0.73
C PHE A 36 -16.75 10.11 -1.28
N GLN A 37 -16.05 11.22 -1.09
CA GLN A 37 -16.44 12.51 -1.65
C GLN A 37 -16.37 12.46 -3.19
N ASP A 38 -15.31 11.88 -3.74
CA ASP A 38 -15.12 11.70 -5.18
C ASP A 38 -16.20 10.82 -5.79
N LEU A 39 -16.69 9.80 -5.07
CA LEU A 39 -17.83 8.99 -5.51
C LEU A 39 -19.10 9.81 -5.73
N VAL A 40 -19.33 10.86 -4.94
CA VAL A 40 -20.55 11.67 -4.98
C VAL A 40 -20.50 12.73 -6.09
N VAL A 41 -19.31 13.03 -6.61
CA VAL A 41 -19.13 13.97 -7.72
C VAL A 41 -19.81 13.45 -8.98
N LYS A 42 -20.68 14.25 -9.59
CA LYS A 42 -21.35 13.90 -10.85
C LYS A 42 -20.34 13.86 -12.00
N ILE A 43 -20.14 12.68 -12.57
CA ILE A 43 -19.37 12.47 -13.80
C ILE A 43 -20.26 11.91 -14.91
N TYR A 44 -19.75 11.88 -16.14
CA TYR A 44 -20.39 11.09 -17.19
C TYR A 44 -20.19 9.59 -16.88
N GLY A 45 -21.25 8.91 -16.48
CA GLY A 45 -21.23 7.51 -16.04
C GLY A 45 -21.46 7.35 -14.54
N GLU A 46 -20.94 6.27 -13.96
CA GLU A 46 -21.05 5.94 -12.53
C GLU A 46 -19.67 5.88 -11.87
N ASN A 47 -19.59 6.32 -10.60
CA ASN A 47 -18.40 6.16 -9.79
C ASN A 47 -18.47 4.85 -8.99
N ILE A 48 -17.35 4.12 -8.90
CA ILE A 48 -17.28 2.85 -8.18
C ILE A 48 -16.03 2.85 -7.28
N ILE A 49 -16.19 2.40 -6.04
CA ILE A 49 -15.06 2.05 -5.15
C ILE A 49 -14.98 0.54 -5.03
N PHE A 50 -13.77 0.01 -5.20
CA PHE A 50 -13.44 -1.37 -4.90
C PHE A 50 -12.79 -1.47 -3.52
N LYS A 51 -13.45 -2.14 -2.58
CA LYS A 51 -12.85 -2.52 -1.31
C LYS A 51 -12.34 -3.95 -1.42
N VAL A 52 -11.02 -4.11 -1.39
CA VAL A 52 -10.35 -5.42 -1.37
C VAL A 52 -9.76 -5.65 0.01
N ASP A 53 -10.11 -6.77 0.63
CA ASP A 53 -9.58 -7.20 1.92
C ASP A 53 -8.92 -8.58 1.78
N ILE A 54 -7.75 -8.76 2.39
CA ILE A 54 -6.99 -10.01 2.33
C ILE A 54 -7.06 -10.68 3.70
N THR A 55 -7.86 -11.73 3.81
CA THR A 55 -7.94 -12.55 5.01
C THR A 55 -6.57 -13.11 5.36
N LYS A 56 -6.12 -12.94 6.61
CA LYS A 56 -4.84 -13.49 7.11
C LYS A 56 -3.68 -13.27 6.13
N ALA A 57 -3.45 -12.02 5.75
CA ALA A 57 -2.51 -11.64 4.69
C ALA A 57 -1.13 -12.31 4.79
N TYR A 58 -0.58 -12.48 6.00
CA TYR A 58 0.71 -13.15 6.20
C TYR A 58 0.66 -14.68 6.02
N ASP A 59 -0.46 -15.32 6.35
CA ASP A 59 -0.62 -16.78 6.19
C ASP A 59 -0.84 -17.14 4.71
N ASN A 60 -1.48 -16.25 3.95
CA ASN A 60 -1.78 -16.43 2.53
C ASN A 60 -0.73 -15.84 1.58
N LEU A 61 0.34 -15.25 2.13
CA LEU A 61 1.40 -14.68 1.33
C LEU A 61 2.27 -15.79 0.71
N ASN A 62 2.46 -15.75 -0.61
CA ASN A 62 3.51 -16.55 -1.24
C ASN A 62 4.87 -15.86 -1.00
N TRP A 63 5.69 -16.47 -0.15
CA TRP A 63 7.02 -15.95 0.20
C TRP A 63 7.98 -15.90 -0.99
N GLU A 64 7.95 -16.88 -1.89
CA GLU A 64 8.79 -16.89 -3.09
C GLU A 64 8.46 -15.70 -4.00
N LEU A 65 7.17 -15.40 -4.17
CA LEU A 65 6.74 -14.20 -4.90
C LEU A 65 7.27 -12.93 -4.25
N LEU A 66 7.19 -12.82 -2.91
CA LEU A 66 7.71 -11.66 -2.19
C LEU A 66 9.22 -11.47 -2.44
N TYR A 67 10.01 -12.55 -2.34
CA TYR A 67 11.46 -12.48 -2.59
C TYR A 67 11.78 -12.10 -4.04
N ASN A 68 11.03 -12.66 -5.01
CA ASN A 68 11.17 -12.29 -6.41
C ASN A 68 10.87 -10.79 -6.65
N VAL A 69 9.82 -10.26 -6.03
CA VAL A 69 9.48 -8.83 -6.09
C VAL A 69 10.58 -7.98 -5.47
N LEU A 70 11.12 -8.35 -4.31
CA LEU A 70 12.22 -7.63 -3.67
C LEU A 70 13.48 -7.65 -4.55
N ASN A 71 13.81 -8.78 -5.17
CA ASN A 71 14.93 -8.88 -6.10
C ASN A 71 14.74 -7.97 -7.32
N LEU A 72 13.51 -7.89 -7.88
CA LEU A 72 13.18 -6.94 -8.96
C LEU A 72 13.35 -5.47 -8.55
N PHE A 73 13.08 -5.13 -7.29
CA PHE A 73 13.37 -3.79 -6.74
C PHE A 73 14.87 -3.55 -6.48
N GLY A 74 15.74 -4.52 -6.76
CA GLY A 74 17.19 -4.43 -6.61
C GLY A 74 17.71 -4.82 -5.22
N PHE A 75 16.86 -5.44 -4.40
CA PHE A 75 17.27 -5.99 -3.10
C PHE A 75 17.87 -7.38 -3.29
N LYS A 76 19.17 -7.43 -3.59
CA LYS A 76 19.93 -8.69 -3.69
C LYS A 76 20.15 -9.35 -2.31
N ASP A 77 20.59 -10.61 -2.35
CA ASP A 77 20.73 -11.63 -1.29
C ASP A 77 21.38 -11.24 0.05
N ASP A 78 21.79 -9.99 0.26
CA ASP A 78 22.27 -9.51 1.56
C ASP A 78 21.14 -9.45 2.64
N PHE A 79 19.91 -9.91 2.34
CA PHE A 79 18.76 -9.98 3.26
C PHE A 79 18.66 -11.29 4.05
N TYR A 80 19.57 -12.24 3.83
CA TYR A 80 19.73 -13.44 4.67
C TYR A 80 20.57 -13.17 5.91
#